data_AF-A0A1M5S2T0-F1
#
_entry.id   AF-A0A1M5S2T0-F1
#
_cell.length_a   1.000
_cell.length_b   1.000
_cell.length_c   1.000
_cell.angle_alpha   90.00
_cell.angle_beta   90.00
_cell.angle_gamma   90.00
#
_symmetry.space_group_name_H-M   'P 1'
#
loop_
_entity.id
_entity.type
_entity.pdbx_description
1 polymer ?
#
loop_
_entity_poly.entity_id
_entity_poly.type
_entity_poly.pdbx_seq_one_letter_code
_entity_poly.pdbx_strand_id
1 'polypeptide(L)'
;MTISEIKKSFPYNKTKTIKLVSFKYDYPGFDTIKLESAPYEPEIPKTNGQIDLSKMFEVKTLDNEAEEELLHLLMNYDDQDTNEIALCYEPRNGIVFFDNGERVIGYIEICFECLQYKAEPTRITVSTLYPHEYKALQEFFKKAGIVYGTVEDRH
;
A
#
# COMPACT_ATOMS: atom_id res chain seq x y z
N MET A 1 8.74 -19.27 -0.80
CA MET A 1 9.71 -18.19 -0.50
C MET A 1 9.85 -18.10 1.03
N THR A 2 11.02 -17.78 1.56
CA THR A 2 11.29 -17.57 3.00
C THR A 2 11.57 -16.09 3.31
N ILE A 3 11.45 -15.69 4.58
CA ILE A 3 11.77 -14.31 5.03
C ILE A 3 13.23 -13.95 4.71
N SER A 4 14.15 -14.90 4.86
CA SER A 4 15.57 -14.70 4.52
C SER A 4 15.78 -14.50 3.02
N GLU A 5 14.97 -15.14 2.18
CA GLU A 5 15.03 -14.96 0.72
C GLU A 5 14.44 -13.62 0.29
N ILE A 6 13.25 -13.24 0.79
CA ILE A 6 12.63 -11.96 0.43
C ILE A 6 13.44 -10.77 0.93
N LYS A 7 14.09 -10.86 2.10
CA LYS A 7 15.00 -9.82 2.60
C LYS A 7 16.23 -9.59 1.69
N LYS A 8 16.51 -10.49 0.74
CA LYS A 8 17.56 -10.29 -0.29
C LYS A 8 17.04 -9.65 -1.58
N SER A 9 15.72 -9.62 -1.79
CA SER A 9 15.11 -8.98 -2.96
C SER A 9 14.79 -7.52 -2.71
N PHE A 10 14.52 -6.80 -3.79
CA PHE A 10 14.10 -5.40 -3.73
C PHE A 10 12.59 -5.33 -3.36
N PRO A 11 12.16 -4.37 -2.51
CA PRO A 11 12.91 -3.27 -1.92
C PRO A 11 13.63 -3.62 -0.61
N TYR A 12 13.28 -4.76 0.00
CA TYR A 12 13.65 -5.14 1.37
C TYR A 12 15.15 -5.14 1.64
N ASN A 13 15.97 -5.54 0.67
CA ASN A 13 17.42 -5.52 0.79
C ASN A 13 18.07 -4.13 0.85
N LYS A 14 17.31 -3.07 0.54
CA LYS A 14 17.72 -1.66 0.62
C LYS A 14 16.92 -0.88 1.67
N THR A 15 15.86 -1.47 2.21
CA THR A 15 15.00 -0.84 3.21
C THR A 15 15.69 -0.76 4.55
N LYS A 16 15.63 0.43 5.16
CA LYS A 16 15.99 0.68 6.56
C LYS A 16 14.75 0.84 7.44
N THR A 17 13.69 1.40 6.89
CA THR A 17 12.46 1.68 7.63
C THR A 17 11.26 1.49 6.71
N ILE A 18 10.22 0.86 7.25
CA ILE A 18 8.92 0.75 6.60
C ILE A 18 7.92 1.65 7.32
N LYS A 19 7.15 2.42 6.55
CA LYS A 19 6.00 3.17 7.08
C LYS A 19 4.72 2.69 6.42
N LEU A 20 3.72 2.41 7.25
CA LEU A 20 2.33 2.28 6.80
C LEU A 20 1.72 3.68 6.72
N VAL A 21 0.92 3.92 5.70
CA VAL A 21 0.23 5.20 5.51
C VAL A 21 -1.23 4.98 5.15
N SER A 22 -2.07 5.95 5.49
CA SER A 22 -3.38 6.16 4.86
C SER A 22 -3.47 7.56 4.29
N PHE A 23 -4.31 7.77 3.29
CA PHE A 23 -4.45 9.06 2.62
C PHE A 23 -5.86 9.26 2.05
N LYS A 24 -6.26 10.52 1.94
CA LYS A 24 -7.57 10.92 1.40
C LYS A 24 -7.42 11.43 -0.01
N TYR A 25 -8.50 11.32 -0.76
CA TYR A 25 -8.64 11.89 -2.08
C TYR A 25 -9.42 13.19 -2.00
N ASP A 26 -8.83 14.26 -2.51
CA ASP A 26 -9.56 15.47 -2.85
C ASP A 26 -10.19 15.24 -4.22
N TYR A 27 -11.34 14.56 -4.24
CA TYR A 27 -12.13 14.48 -5.47
C TYR A 27 -12.52 15.91 -5.86
N PRO A 28 -12.11 16.41 -7.03
CA PRO A 28 -12.60 17.69 -7.50
C PRO A 28 -14.12 17.57 -7.60
N GLY A 29 -14.84 18.35 -6.79
CA GLY A 29 -16.30 18.32 -6.80
C GLY A 29 -16.82 18.51 -8.22
N PHE A 30 -17.93 17.82 -8.53
CA PHE A 30 -18.65 17.83 -9.82
C PHE A 30 -19.17 19.22 -10.25
N ASP A 31 -18.67 20.31 -9.66
CA ASP A 31 -19.15 21.68 -9.88
C ASP A 31 -18.21 22.52 -10.77
N THR A 32 -17.15 21.91 -11.32
CA THR A 32 -16.35 22.58 -12.35
C THR A 32 -16.22 21.71 -13.58
N ILE A 33 -16.97 22.07 -14.62
CA ILE A 33 -16.72 21.67 -16.00
C ILE A 33 -15.34 22.25 -16.38
N LYS A 34 -14.27 21.56 -16.03
CA LYS A 34 -12.95 21.71 -16.64
C LYS A 34 -12.69 20.44 -17.42
N LEU A 35 -13.23 20.43 -18.64
CA LEU A 35 -13.18 19.35 -19.62
C LEU A 35 -11.75 19.05 -20.16
N GLU A 36 -10.70 19.55 -19.50
CA GLU A 36 -9.31 19.52 -19.99
C GLU A 36 -8.30 18.87 -19.03
N SER A 37 -8.69 18.54 -17.80
CA SER A 37 -7.82 17.77 -16.90
C SER A 37 -7.91 16.28 -17.25
N ALA A 38 -6.74 15.64 -17.38
CA ALA A 38 -6.61 14.19 -17.47
C ALA A 38 -7.52 13.49 -16.43
N PRO A 39 -8.06 12.30 -16.72
CA PRO A 39 -8.87 11.56 -15.76
C PRO A 39 -8.13 11.50 -14.42
N TYR A 40 -8.84 11.89 -13.35
CA TYR A 40 -8.30 11.77 -12.00
C TYR A 40 -8.08 10.29 -11.72
N GLU A 41 -6.81 9.88 -11.69
CA GLU A 41 -6.42 8.53 -11.28
C GLU A 41 -6.05 8.58 -9.80
N PRO A 42 -6.83 7.94 -8.92
CA PRO A 42 -6.53 7.91 -7.50
C PRO A 42 -5.17 7.21 -7.29
N GLU A 43 -4.22 7.93 -6.69
CA GLU A 43 -2.89 7.41 -6.35
C GLU A 43 -2.41 7.97 -5.00
N ILE A 44 -1.41 7.31 -4.42
CA ILE A 44 -0.72 7.82 -3.22
C ILE A 44 -0.20 9.26 -3.43
N PRO A 45 -0.46 10.21 -2.51
CA PRO A 45 -0.10 11.62 -2.68
C PRO A 45 1.38 11.86 -2.94
N LYS A 46 1.65 12.66 -3.99
CA LYS A 46 3.00 13.08 -4.37
C LYS A 46 3.12 14.61 -4.43
N THR A 47 4.34 15.09 -4.24
CA THR A 47 4.75 16.48 -4.49
C THR A 47 6.05 16.43 -5.29
N ASN A 48 6.07 17.08 -6.46
CA ASN A 48 7.20 17.03 -7.40
C ASN A 48 7.61 15.59 -7.76
N GLY A 49 6.62 14.70 -7.93
CA GLY A 49 6.83 13.29 -8.30
C GLY A 49 7.30 12.37 -7.18
N GLN A 50 7.47 12.86 -5.95
CA GLN A 50 7.89 12.08 -4.79
C GLN A 50 6.76 11.93 -3.78
N ILE A 51 6.69 10.79 -3.09
CA ILE A 51 5.71 10.55 -2.03
C ILE A 51 5.82 11.65 -0.97
N ASP A 52 4.70 12.31 -0.70
CA ASP A 52 4.62 13.42 0.25
C ASP A 52 3.95 12.97 1.54
N LEU A 53 4.75 12.60 2.53
CA LEU A 53 4.25 12.16 3.83
C LEU A 53 3.43 13.25 4.56
N SER A 54 3.60 14.53 4.23
CA SER A 54 2.83 15.61 4.86
C SER A 54 1.36 15.64 4.43
N LYS A 55 1.04 14.95 3.32
CA LYS A 55 -0.33 14.79 2.80
C LYS A 55 -1.00 13.49 3.26
N MET A 56 -0.32 12.68 4.07
CA MET A 56 -0.89 11.43 4.60
C MET A 56 -1.81 11.74 5.77
N PHE A 57 -2.91 11.01 5.84
CA PHE A 57 -3.88 11.13 6.92
C PHE A 57 -3.38 10.42 8.19
N GLU A 58 -2.84 9.22 8.06
CA GLU A 58 -2.18 8.49 9.14
C GLU A 58 -0.82 7.99 8.65
N VAL A 59 0.18 7.98 9.55
CA VAL A 59 1.52 7.46 9.27
C VAL A 59 1.99 6.67 10.48
N LYS A 60 2.39 5.42 10.26
CA LYS A 60 2.97 4.55 11.29
C LYS A 60 4.30 3.99 10.83
N THR A 61 5.35 4.23 11.60
CA THR A 61 6.65 3.56 11.42
C THR A 61 6.61 2.19 12.08
N LEU A 62 7.02 1.15 11.36
CA LEU A 62 7.09 -0.21 11.87
C LEU A 62 8.38 -0.42 12.70
N ASP A 63 8.27 -1.24 13.73
CA ASP A 63 9.43 -1.83 14.41
C ASP A 63 9.78 -3.18 13.79
N ASN A 64 10.88 -3.79 14.24
CA ASN A 64 11.38 -5.03 13.66
C ASN A 64 10.37 -6.20 13.73
N GLU A 65 9.54 -6.25 14.79
CA GLU A 65 8.54 -7.31 14.95
C GLU A 65 7.40 -7.14 13.95
N ALA A 66 6.86 -5.92 13.85
CA ALA A 66 5.82 -5.59 12.89
C ALA A 66 6.31 -5.67 11.43
N GLU A 67 7.59 -5.36 11.17
CA GLU A 67 8.19 -5.55 9.84
C GLU A 67 8.21 -7.05 9.47
N GLU A 68 8.58 -7.93 10.39
CA GLU A 68 8.60 -9.37 10.11
C GLU A 68 7.19 -9.93 9.88
N GLU A 69 6.21 -9.51 10.69
CA GLU A 69 4.79 -9.82 10.50
C GLU A 69 4.30 -9.36 9.11
N LEU A 70 4.62 -8.12 8.70
CA LEU A 70 4.28 -7.62 7.37
C LEU A 70 4.88 -8.47 6.25
N LEU A 71 6.17 -8.84 6.35
CA LEU A 71 6.82 -9.64 5.32
C LEU A 71 6.18 -11.02 5.17
N HIS A 72 5.76 -11.63 6.28
CA HIS A 72 5.01 -12.88 6.25
C HIS A 72 3.67 -12.73 5.52
N LEU A 73 2.99 -11.58 5.64
CA LEU A 73 1.73 -11.32 4.95
C LEU A 73 1.90 -11.00 3.46
N LEU A 74 3.00 -10.35 3.08
CA LEU A 74 3.32 -10.06 1.67
C LEU A 74 3.87 -11.28 0.92
N MET A 75 4.22 -12.32 1.66
CA MET A 75 4.63 -13.61 1.13
C MET A 75 3.44 -14.57 1.14
N ASN A 76 3.03 -15.00 -0.03
CA ASN A 76 2.03 -16.05 -0.13
C ASN A 76 2.69 -17.44 0.03
N TYR A 77 2.01 -18.33 0.76
CA TYR A 77 2.41 -19.71 0.99
C TYR A 77 1.48 -20.73 0.31
N ASP A 78 0.34 -20.30 -0.25
CA ASP A 78 -0.65 -21.17 -0.90
C ASP A 78 -0.95 -20.70 -2.33
N ASP A 79 -1.26 -21.64 -3.21
CA ASP A 79 -1.40 -21.42 -4.66
C ASP A 79 -2.79 -21.81 -5.17
N GLN A 80 -3.80 -21.81 -4.28
CA GLN A 80 -5.05 -22.55 -4.49
C GLN A 80 -6.35 -21.72 -4.51
N ASP A 81 -6.29 -20.40 -4.73
CA ASP A 81 -7.51 -19.59 -4.84
C ASP A 81 -7.67 -18.92 -6.21
N THR A 82 -8.91 -18.86 -6.69
CA THR A 82 -9.27 -18.07 -7.87
C THR A 82 -9.75 -16.69 -7.42
N ASN A 83 -9.18 -15.63 -7.98
CA ASN A 83 -9.49 -14.26 -7.60
C ASN A 83 -10.75 -13.72 -8.31
N GLU A 84 -11.72 -13.23 -7.54
CA GLU A 84 -12.65 -12.21 -8.00
C GLU A 84 -12.08 -10.84 -7.62
N ILE A 85 -11.75 -10.03 -8.62
CA ILE A 85 -11.16 -8.70 -8.44
C ILE A 85 -12.19 -7.66 -8.88
N ALA A 86 -12.33 -6.58 -8.11
CA ALA A 86 -13.21 -5.48 -8.51
C ALA A 86 -12.64 -4.72 -9.73
N LEU A 87 -13.52 -4.10 -10.52
CA LEU A 87 -13.11 -3.25 -11.66
C LEU A 87 -12.64 -1.83 -11.23
N CYS A 88 -12.87 -1.45 -9.98
CA CYS A 88 -12.47 -0.15 -9.42
C CYS A 88 -11.07 -0.21 -8.79
N TYR A 89 -10.36 0.92 -8.76
CA TYR A 89 -9.11 1.06 -8.03
C TYR A 89 -9.02 2.43 -7.34
N GLU A 90 -9.28 2.44 -6.03
CA GLU A 90 -9.25 3.65 -5.19
C GLU A 90 -8.41 3.39 -3.92
N PRO A 91 -7.07 3.27 -4.02
CA PRO A 91 -6.26 2.88 -2.87
C PRO A 91 -6.32 3.93 -1.75
N ARG A 92 -6.57 3.55 -0.50
CA ARG A 92 -6.59 4.51 0.63
C ARG A 92 -5.43 4.30 1.58
N ASN A 93 -4.60 3.30 1.30
CA ASN A 93 -3.53 2.83 2.16
C ASN A 93 -2.27 2.54 1.35
N GLY A 94 -1.12 2.54 2.03
CA GLY A 94 0.12 2.11 1.41
C GLY A 94 1.19 1.69 2.39
N ILE A 95 2.19 1.01 1.84
CA ILE A 95 3.43 0.60 2.49
C ILE A 95 4.55 1.34 1.78
N VAL A 96 5.29 2.17 2.50
CA VAL A 96 6.37 3.00 1.93
C VAL A 96 7.71 2.55 2.51
N PHE A 97 8.65 2.26 1.61
CA PHE A 97 9.98 1.77 1.94
C PHE A 97 11.00 2.89 1.86
N PHE A 98 11.79 3.07 2.93
CA PHE A 98 12.82 4.09 3.04
C PHE A 98 14.21 3.45 3.14
N ASP A 99 15.21 4.05 2.51
CA ASP A 99 16.61 3.66 2.71
C ASP A 99 17.24 4.32 3.96
N ASN A 100 18.53 4.07 4.18
CA ASN A 100 19.30 4.64 5.29
C ASN A 100 19.38 6.17 5.30
N GLY A 101 19.08 6.84 4.18
CA GLY A 101 19.06 8.30 4.06
C GLY A 101 17.65 8.88 4.17
N GLU A 102 16.67 8.10 4.65
CA GLU A 102 15.25 8.45 4.69
C GLU A 102 14.65 8.78 3.32
N ARG A 103 15.24 8.25 2.24
CA ARG A 103 14.71 8.43 0.88
C ARG A 103 13.73 7.31 0.57
N VAL A 104 12.59 7.67 -0.01
CA VAL A 104 11.63 6.70 -0.52
C VAL A 104 12.27 5.94 -1.69
N ILE A 105 12.39 4.63 -1.54
CA ILE A 105 12.94 3.75 -2.59
C ILE A 105 11.85 2.98 -3.32
N GLY A 106 10.67 2.85 -2.73
CA GLY A 106 9.51 2.26 -3.36
C GLY A 106 8.29 2.29 -2.45
N TYR A 107 7.14 1.94 -3.00
CA TYR A 107 5.90 1.84 -2.26
C TYR A 107 4.96 0.80 -2.87
N ILE A 108 4.04 0.31 -2.05
CA ILE A 108 2.89 -0.48 -2.46
C ILE A 108 1.65 0.29 -2.03
N GLU A 109 0.82 0.73 -2.97
CA GLU A 109 -0.51 1.28 -2.67
C GLU A 109 -1.56 0.17 -2.73
N ILE A 110 -2.48 0.19 -1.77
CA ILE A 110 -3.41 -0.90 -1.51
C ILE A 110 -4.83 -0.33 -1.48
N CYS A 111 -5.71 -0.93 -2.28
CA CYS A 111 -7.15 -0.78 -2.16
C CYS A 111 -7.71 -2.06 -1.54
N PHE A 112 -7.99 -2.02 -0.23
CA PHE A 112 -8.56 -3.19 0.47
C PHE A 112 -9.96 -3.56 -0.04
N GLU A 113 -10.77 -2.56 -0.43
CA GLU A 113 -12.12 -2.78 -0.99
C GLU A 113 -12.06 -3.43 -2.38
N CYS A 114 -11.05 -3.06 -3.18
CA CYS A 114 -10.88 -3.55 -4.54
C CYS A 114 -10.17 -4.91 -4.60
N LEU A 115 -9.52 -5.31 -3.51
CA LEU A 115 -8.59 -6.44 -3.43
C LEU A 115 -7.47 -6.31 -4.49
N GLN A 116 -6.91 -5.10 -4.59
CA GLN A 116 -5.86 -4.75 -5.54
C GLN A 116 -4.74 -3.95 -4.88
N TYR A 117 -3.54 -4.10 -5.44
CA TYR A 117 -2.41 -3.24 -5.13
C TYR A 117 -1.68 -2.82 -6.41
N LYS A 118 -0.95 -1.70 -6.33
CA LYS A 118 0.09 -1.34 -7.30
C LYS A 118 1.39 -1.11 -6.54
N ALA A 119 2.50 -1.51 -7.13
CA ALA A 119 3.82 -1.39 -6.52
C ALA A 119 4.75 -0.64 -7.46
N GLU A 120 5.44 0.37 -6.94
CA GLU A 120 6.38 1.19 -7.70
C GLU A 120 7.73 1.29 -6.98
N PRO A 121 8.84 0.92 -7.64
CA PRO A 121 8.92 0.42 -9.01
C PRO A 121 8.36 -1.01 -9.14
N THR A 122 7.96 -1.41 -10.36
CA THR A 122 7.40 -2.74 -10.68
C THR A 122 8.26 -3.95 -10.28
N ARG A 123 9.53 -3.74 -9.94
CA ARG A 123 10.46 -4.77 -9.43
C ARG A 123 10.34 -5.05 -7.93
N ILE A 124 9.44 -4.38 -7.20
CA ILE A 124 9.13 -4.74 -5.81
C ILE A 124 8.58 -6.17 -5.79
N THR A 125 9.19 -7.03 -4.98
CA THR A 125 8.74 -8.41 -4.82
C THR A 125 7.55 -8.47 -3.85
N VAL A 126 6.36 -8.78 -4.36
CA VAL A 126 5.15 -9.09 -3.58
C VAL A 126 4.54 -10.33 -4.21
N SER A 127 4.10 -11.29 -3.40
CA SER A 127 3.39 -12.44 -3.92
C SER A 127 1.98 -12.05 -4.41
N THR A 128 1.33 -12.93 -5.15
CA THR A 128 -0.12 -12.82 -5.38
C THR A 128 -0.83 -12.80 -4.03
N LEU A 129 -1.70 -11.81 -3.80
CA LEU A 129 -2.54 -11.72 -2.62
C LEU A 129 -3.95 -12.18 -2.99
N TYR A 130 -4.51 -13.12 -2.23
CA TYR A 130 -5.91 -13.53 -2.33
C TYR A 130 -6.75 -12.73 -1.31
N PRO A 131 -8.10 -12.82 -1.36
CA PRO A 131 -8.96 -12.03 -0.48
C PRO A 131 -8.64 -12.19 1.01
N HIS A 132 -8.15 -13.36 1.42
CA HIS A 132 -7.82 -13.62 2.82
C HIS A 132 -6.51 -12.94 3.25
N GLU A 133 -5.49 -12.81 2.39
CA GLU A 133 -4.29 -12.02 2.68
C GLU A 133 -4.59 -10.52 2.69
N TYR A 134 -5.46 -10.01 1.82
CA TYR A 134 -5.93 -8.62 1.92
C TYR A 134 -6.60 -8.36 3.27
N LYS A 135 -7.45 -9.28 3.74
CA LYS A 135 -8.07 -9.18 5.06
C LYS A 135 -7.03 -9.23 6.19
N ALA A 136 -6.03 -10.10 6.09
CA ALA A 136 -4.96 -10.18 7.08
C ALA A 136 -4.10 -8.90 7.10
N LEU A 137 -3.76 -8.35 5.92
CA LEU A 137 -3.09 -7.06 5.77
C LEU A 137 -3.94 -5.91 6.34
N GLN A 138 -5.26 -5.92 6.10
CA GLN A 138 -6.20 -4.93 6.63
C GLN A 138 -6.20 -4.93 8.15
N GLU A 139 -6.27 -6.10 8.79
CA GLU A 139 -6.19 -6.23 10.26
C GLU A 139 -4.80 -5.84 10.80
N PHE A 140 -3.73 -6.14 10.08
CA PHE A 140 -2.38 -5.69 10.42
C PHE A 140 -2.28 -4.16 10.43
N PHE A 141 -2.84 -3.47 9.42
CA PHE A 141 -2.89 -2.01 9.39
C PHE A 141 -3.67 -1.45 10.58
N LYS A 142 -4.85 -2.02 10.90
CA LYS A 142 -5.65 -1.61 12.07
C LYS A 142 -4.87 -1.77 13.38
N LYS A 143 -4.22 -2.93 13.58
CA LYS A 143 -3.39 -3.22 14.75
C LYS A 143 -2.22 -2.24 14.88
N ALA A 144 -1.66 -1.81 13.76
CA ALA A 144 -0.59 -0.81 13.72
C ALA A 144 -1.08 0.64 13.98
N GLY A 145 -2.40 0.86 14.01
CA GLY A 145 -3.02 2.15 14.25
C GLY A 145 -3.38 2.94 12.98
N ILE A 146 -3.43 2.29 11.82
CA ILE A 146 -3.95 2.85 10.56
C ILE A 146 -5.39 2.36 10.38
N VAL A 147 -6.38 3.22 10.62
CA VAL A 147 -7.80 2.83 10.60
C VAL A 147 -8.51 3.33 9.35
N TYR A 148 -8.10 4.47 8.80
CA TYR A 148 -8.73 5.01 7.60
C TYR A 148 -8.41 4.15 6.37
N GLY A 149 -9.43 3.88 5.55
CA GLY A 149 -9.29 3.01 4.36
C GLY A 149 -9.20 1.51 4.67
N THR A 150 -9.17 1.12 5.95
CA THR A 150 -9.12 -0.28 6.38
C THR A 150 -10.47 -0.79 6.90
N VAL A 151 -11.53 0.01 6.83
CA VAL A 151 -12.90 -0.43 7.13
C VAL A 151 -13.65 -0.59 5.81
N GLU A 152 -14.52 -1.59 5.70
CA GLU A 152 -15.54 -1.56 4.66
C GLU A 152 -16.45 -0.38 5.00
N ASP A 153 -16.31 0.74 4.29
CA ASP A 153 -17.33 1.79 4.31
C ASP A 153 -18.56 1.22 3.57
N ARG A 154 -19.29 0.31 4.24
CA ARG A 154 -20.63 -0.10 3.82
C ARG A 154 -21.56 1.10 4.00
N HIS A 155 -21.57 1.98 3.01
CA HIS A 155 -22.67 2.89 2.77
C HIS A 155 -23.82 2.13 2.10
#